data_AF-A0A352XKE7-F1
#
_entry.id   AF-A0A352XKE7-F1
#
_cell.length_a   1.000
_cell.length_b   1.000
_cell.length_c   1.000
_cell.angle_alpha   90.00
_cell.angle_beta   90.00
_cell.angle_gamma   90.00
#
_symmetry.space_group_name_H-M   'P 1'
#
loop_
_entity.id
_entity.type
_entity.pdbx_description
1 polymer ?
#
loop_
_entity_poly.entity_id
_entity_poly.type
_entity_poly.pdbx_seq_one_letter_code
_entity_poly.pdbx_strand_id
1 'polypeptide(L)'
;KGIPAKWSIAKTEMYAEPFHVPQPDEVIFEEHWAKGEHFRSGCVWNIGKGRVFYFRPGHETYPIFLQSEPLQIMENAARWLSKP
;
A
#
# COMPACT_ATOMS: atom_id res chain seq x y z
N LYS A 1 8.24 -2.49 -9.04
CA LYS A 1 8.63 -2.91 -10.41
C LYS A 1 7.57 -3.86 -10.94
N GLY A 2 7.18 -3.79 -12.22
CA GLY A 2 6.24 -4.75 -12.81
C GLY A 2 4.80 -4.66 -12.29
N ILE A 3 4.43 -3.52 -11.70
CA ILE A 3 3.07 -3.22 -11.27
C ILE A 3 2.50 -2.18 -12.26
N PRO A 4 1.28 -2.38 -12.79
CA PRO A 4 0.61 -1.37 -13.62
C PRO A 4 0.45 -0.05 -12.88
N ALA A 5 0.38 1.07 -13.62
CA ALA A 5 0.15 2.39 -13.01
C ALA A 5 -1.20 2.48 -12.26
N LYS A 6 -2.19 1.67 -12.67
CA LYS A 6 -3.48 1.50 -12.01
C LYS A 6 -3.85 0.03 -12.03
N TRP A 7 -4.34 -0.46 -10.91
CA TRP A 7 -4.83 -1.83 -10.73
C TRP A 7 -5.94 -1.80 -9.67
N SER A 8 -6.71 -2.89 -9.57
CA SER A 8 -7.88 -2.93 -8.69
C SER A 8 -7.92 -4.22 -7.89
N ILE A 9 -8.50 -4.14 -6.69
CA ILE A 9 -8.86 -5.29 -5.87
C ILE A 9 -10.38 -5.42 -5.90
N ALA A 10 -10.89 -6.62 -6.19
CA ALA A 10 -12.32 -6.83 -6.38
C ALA A 10 -13.15 -6.50 -5.12
N LYS A 11 -12.65 -6.89 -3.93
CA LYS A 11 -13.27 -6.61 -2.63
C LYS A 11 -12.20 -6.45 -1.54
N THR A 12 -12.35 -5.43 -0.72
CA THR A 12 -11.54 -5.16 0.48
C THR A 12 -12.33 -4.25 1.41
N GLU A 13 -12.00 -4.26 2.71
CA GLU A 13 -12.41 -3.23 3.65
C GLU A 13 -11.89 -1.86 3.20
N MET A 14 -12.70 -0.82 3.42
CA MET A 14 -12.39 0.56 3.05
C MET A 14 -11.77 1.29 4.25
N TYR A 15 -10.60 1.89 4.05
CA TYR A 15 -10.07 2.96 4.91
C TYR A 15 -10.12 4.28 4.15
N ALA A 16 -10.19 5.40 4.88
CA ALA A 16 -10.32 6.74 4.32
C ALA A 16 -9.49 7.76 5.12
N GLU A 17 -9.14 8.87 4.47
CA GLU A 17 -8.54 10.03 5.12
C GLU A 17 -9.54 10.74 6.06
N PRO A 18 -9.08 11.43 7.13
CA PRO A 18 -7.68 11.61 7.53
C PRO A 18 -7.09 10.36 8.19
N PHE A 19 -5.96 9.90 7.66
CA PHE A 19 -5.14 8.87 8.29
C PHE A 19 -4.15 9.52 9.25
N HIS A 20 -4.40 9.36 10.56
CA HIS A 20 -3.63 10.01 11.64
C HIS A 20 -2.27 9.34 11.90
N VAL A 21 -1.40 9.39 10.89
CA VAL A 21 0.02 9.02 10.96
C VAL A 21 0.89 10.24 10.68
N PRO A 22 2.18 10.23 11.05
CA PRO A 22 3.11 11.26 10.59
C PRO A 22 3.09 11.38 9.06
N GLN A 23 3.34 12.58 8.54
CA GLN A 23 3.42 12.78 7.09
C GLN A 23 4.45 11.80 6.48
N PRO A 24 4.06 10.99 5.48
CA PRO A 24 4.99 10.10 4.81
C PRO A 24 5.98 10.90 3.96
N ASP A 25 7.20 10.38 3.84
CA ASP A 25 8.20 10.94 2.94
C ASP A 25 7.79 10.74 1.47
N GLU A 26 7.14 9.60 1.18
CA GLU A 26 6.60 9.29 -0.14
C GLU A 26 5.25 8.56 -0.03
N VAL A 27 4.30 8.93 -0.89
CA VAL A 27 3.05 8.19 -1.12
C VAL A 27 3.21 7.43 -2.43
N ILE A 28 3.27 6.10 -2.32
CA ILE A 28 3.47 5.17 -3.45
C ILE A 28 2.14 4.76 -4.08
N PHE A 29 1.10 4.61 -3.25
CA PHE A 29 -0.24 4.21 -3.70
C PHE A 29 -1.30 5.09 -3.06
N GLU A 30 -2.31 5.42 -3.88
CA GLU A 30 -3.55 6.05 -3.45
C GLU A 30 -4.72 5.21 -3.97
N GLU A 31 -5.70 4.98 -3.09
CA GLU A 31 -6.94 4.29 -3.43
C GLU A 31 -8.07 5.29 -3.56
N HIS A 32 -8.99 5.01 -4.49
CA HIS A 32 -10.23 5.76 -4.66
C HIS A 32 -11.41 4.82 -4.58
N TRP A 33 -12.44 5.24 -3.87
CA TRP A 33 -13.65 4.47 -3.64
C TRP A 33 -14.83 5.09 -4.38
N ALA A 34 -15.87 4.27 -4.60
CA ALA A 34 -17.00 4.63 -5.46
C ALA A 34 -17.77 5.88 -4.99
N LYS A 35 -17.75 6.20 -3.68
CA LYS A 35 -18.45 7.38 -3.13
C LYS A 35 -17.53 8.59 -2.94
N GLY A 36 -16.30 8.53 -3.47
CA GLY A 36 -15.35 9.64 -3.47
C GLY A 36 -14.38 9.63 -2.29
N GLU A 37 -14.45 8.65 -1.39
CA GLU A 37 -13.41 8.45 -0.38
C GLU A 37 -12.08 8.11 -1.07
N HIS A 38 -10.99 8.55 -0.47
CA HIS A 38 -9.64 8.20 -0.91
C HIS A 38 -8.77 7.90 0.30
N PHE A 39 -7.67 7.19 0.07
CA PHE A 39 -6.75 6.80 1.12
C PHE A 39 -5.33 6.63 0.59
N ARG A 40 -4.34 7.15 1.33
CA ARG A 40 -2.92 6.91 1.08
C ARG A 40 -2.58 5.47 1.51
N SER A 41 -2.78 4.52 0.58
CA SER A 41 -2.70 3.08 0.82
C SER A 41 -1.30 2.49 0.73
N GLY A 42 -0.34 3.25 0.23
CA GLY A 42 1.08 2.88 0.17
C GLY A 42 1.94 4.04 0.60
N CYS A 43 2.62 3.94 1.73
CA CYS A 43 3.38 5.05 2.32
C CYS A 43 4.77 4.61 2.75
N VAL A 44 5.74 5.51 2.61
CA VAL A 44 7.13 5.31 3.05
C VAL A 44 7.51 6.33 4.11
N TRP A 45 8.22 5.87 5.13
CA TRP A 45 8.94 6.70 6.09
C TRP A 45 10.38 6.23 6.25
N ASN A 46 11.32 7.15 6.30
CA ASN A 46 12.71 6.92 6.68
C ASN A 46 12.84 7.13 8.19
N ILE A 47 13.21 6.08 8.92
CA ILE A 47 13.34 6.11 10.38
C ILE A 47 14.76 5.70 10.74
N GLY A 48 15.59 6.69 11.10
CA GLY A 48 17.00 6.47 11.37
C GLY A 48 17.72 5.92 10.13
N LYS A 49 18.31 4.73 10.26
CA LYS A 49 18.97 4.02 9.14
C LYS A 49 18.01 3.10 8.37
N GLY A 50 16.78 2.95 8.85
CA GLY A 50 15.79 2.05 8.30
C GLY A 50 14.75 2.77 7.45
N ARG A 51 14.02 1.97 6.68
CA ARG A 51 12.85 2.38 5.92
C ARG A 51 11.65 1.58 6.39
N VAL A 52 10.48 2.21 6.44
CA VAL A 52 9.19 1.57 6.71
C VAL A 52 8.32 1.73 5.49
N PHE A 53 7.70 0.65 5.03
CA PHE A 53 6.67 0.67 4.00
C PHE A 53 5.35 0.18 4.59
N TYR A 54 4.34 1.04 4.57
CA TYR A 54 2.96 0.68 4.89
C TYR A 54 2.22 0.35 3.61
N PHE A 55 1.47 -0.75 3.63
CA PHE A 55 0.63 -1.19 2.53
C PHE A 55 -0.72 -1.65 3.08
N ARG A 56 -1.80 -0.97 2.69
CA ARG A 56 -3.13 -1.15 3.28
C ARG A 56 -3.81 -2.49 2.91
N PRO A 57 -3.83 -2.94 1.64
CA PRO A 57 -4.64 -4.10 1.27
C PRO A 57 -4.29 -5.37 2.05
N GLY A 58 -5.27 -5.95 2.75
CA GLY A 58 -5.04 -7.18 3.52
C GLY A 58 -6.18 -7.63 4.44
N HIS A 59 -7.42 -7.16 4.24
CA HIS A 59 -8.56 -7.57 5.05
C HIS A 59 -8.83 -9.08 4.93
N GLU A 60 -8.91 -9.75 6.07
CA GLU A 60 -8.79 -11.19 6.25
C GLU A 60 -9.94 -12.00 5.63
N THR A 61 -11.11 -11.40 5.45
CA THR A 61 -12.28 -12.07 4.86
C THR A 61 -12.23 -12.14 3.33
N TYR A 62 -11.24 -11.49 2.68
CA TYR A 62 -11.10 -11.45 1.24
C TYR A 62 -9.77 -12.08 0.77
N PRO A 63 -9.75 -12.76 -0.38
CA PRO A 63 -8.56 -13.44 -0.91
C PRO A 63 -7.56 -12.46 -1.57
N ILE A 64 -7.27 -11.33 -0.91
CA ILE A 64 -6.43 -10.24 -1.46
C ILE A 64 -5.04 -10.76 -1.83
N PHE A 65 -4.44 -11.59 -0.99
CA PHE A 65 -3.12 -12.17 -1.23
C PHE A 65 -3.13 -13.37 -2.20
N LEU A 66 -4.26 -13.71 -2.82
CA LEU A 66 -4.29 -14.63 -3.98
C LEU A 66 -4.18 -13.89 -5.32
N GLN A 67 -4.35 -12.56 -5.31
CA GLN A 67 -4.10 -11.71 -6.47
C GLN A 67 -2.60 -11.43 -6.61
N SER A 68 -2.12 -11.33 -7.86
CA SER A 68 -0.69 -11.17 -8.15
C SER A 68 -0.09 -9.85 -7.64
N GLU A 69 -0.84 -8.76 -7.74
CA GLU A 69 -0.34 -7.40 -7.52
C GLU A 69 0.04 -7.17 -6.05
N PRO A 70 -0.81 -7.49 -5.05
CA PRO A 70 -0.41 -7.37 -3.64
C PRO A 70 0.85 -8.17 -3.30
N LEU A 71 0.96 -9.42 -3.77
CA LEU A 71 2.14 -10.26 -3.52
C LEU A 71 3.41 -9.68 -4.16
N GLN A 72 3.31 -9.23 -5.42
CA GLN A 72 4.43 -8.65 -6.13
C GLN A 72 4.87 -7.30 -5.52
N ILE A 73 3.93 -6.52 -4.99
CA ILE A 73 4.22 -5.30 -4.22
C ILE A 73 4.98 -5.64 -2.93
N MET A 74 4.53 -6.64 -2.17
CA MET A 74 5.21 -7.08 -0.95
C MET A 74 6.62 -7.60 -1.24
N GLU A 75 6.80 -8.38 -2.31
CA GLU A 75 8.12 -8.84 -2.76
C GLU A 75 9.04 -7.66 -3.13
N ASN A 76 8.53 -6.72 -3.92
CA ASN A 76 9.27 -5.52 -4.33
C ASN A 76 9.69 -4.69 -3.11
N ALA A 77 8.78 -4.49 -2.16
CA ALA A 77 9.02 -3.75 -0.94
C ALA A 77 10.10 -4.42 -0.09
N ALA A 78 9.99 -5.73 0.15
CA ALA A 78 10.97 -6.49 0.93
C ALA A 78 12.39 -6.36 0.33
N ARG A 79 12.53 -6.53 -0.99
CA ARG A 79 13.82 -6.38 -1.70
C ARG A 79 14.36 -4.95 -1.71
N TRP A 80 13.48 -3.95 -1.68
CA TRP A 80 13.88 -2.55 -1.67
C TRP A 80 14.31 -2.08 -0.28
N LEU A 81 13.58 -2.50 0.76
CA LEU A 81 13.85 -2.21 2.16
C LEU A 81 15.16 -2.84 2.66
N SER A 82 15.58 -3.97 2.08
CA SER A 82 16.83 -4.64 2.44
C SER A 82 18.09 -3.96 1.89
N LYS A 83 17.95 -2.94 1.03
CA LYS A 83 19.10 -2.22 0.49
C LYS A 83 19.67 -1.29 1.57
N PRO A 84 21.00 -1.11 1.62
CA PRO A 84 21.60 -0.11 2.50
C PRO A 84 21.12 1.30 2.16
#